data_AF-A0A4Q3RS38-F1
#
_entry.id   AF-A0A4Q3RS38-F1
#
_cell.length_a   1.000
_cell.length_b   1.000
_cell.length_c   1.000
_cell.angle_alpha   90.00
_cell.angle_beta   90.00
_cell.angle_gamma   90.00
#
_symmetry.space_group_name_H-M   'P 1'
#
loop_
_entity.id
_entity.type
_entity.pdbx_description
1 polymer ?
#
loop_
_entity_poly.entity_id
_entity_poly.type
_entity_poly.pdbx_seq_one_letter_code
_entity_poly.pdbx_strand_id
1 'polypeptide(L)' 'MEVIFILVAISMVVAGGFLISFLRNMKSGQYDDMYTPSVRILFDNHKKTDNKQEDVTIRGIKK' A
#
# COMPACT_ATOMS: atom_id res chain seq x y z
N MET A 1 -16.81 -14.25 42.87
CA MET A 1 -17.11 -15.28 41.84
C MET A 1 -17.79 -14.67 40.62
N GLU A 2 -18.78 -13.79 40.79
CA GLU A 2 -19.51 -13.11 39.71
C GLU A 2 -18.63 -12.27 38.78
N VAL A 3 -17.65 -11.55 39.34
CA VAL A 3 -16.71 -10.69 38.59
C VAL A 3 -15.92 -11.45 37.52
N ILE A 4 -15.63 -12.75 37.74
CA ILE A 4 -14.90 -13.58 36.77
C ILE A 4 -15.70 -13.71 35.47
N PHE A 5 -17.03 -13.86 35.55
CA PHE A 5 -17.88 -14.05 34.37
C PHE A 5 -17.93 -12.78 33.51
N ILE A 6 -18.00 -11.62 34.16
CA ILE A 6 -17.95 -10.32 33.47
C ILE A 6 -16.60 -10.13 32.79
N LEU A 7 -15.51 -10.48 33.47
CA LEU A 7 -14.15 -10.35 32.92
C LEU A 7 -13.93 -11.26 31.70
N VAL A 8 -14.46 -12.48 31.73
CA VAL A 8 -14.43 -13.42 30.60
C VAL A 8 -15.27 -12.92 29.41
N ALA A 9 -16.43 -12.33 29.66
CA ALA A 9 -17.25 -11.77 28.59
C ALA A 9 -16.53 -10.60 27.89
N ILE A 10 -15.93 -9.69 28.66
CA ILE A 10 -15.17 -8.56 28.12
C ILE A 10 -13.95 -9.06 27.34
N SER A 11 -13.22 -10.06 27.83
CA SER A 11 -12.06 -10.60 27.13
C SER A 11 -12.42 -11.26 25.80
N MET A 12 -13.56 -11.96 25.72
CA MET A 12 -14.09 -12.50 24.45
C MET A 12 -14.39 -11.40 23.44
N VAL A 13 -15.01 -10.31 23.87
CA VAL A 13 -15.33 -9.16 22.98
C VAL A 13 -14.05 -8.52 22.46
N VAL A 14 -13.07 -8.27 23.34
CA VAL A 14 -11.79 -7.68 22.97
C VAL A 14 -11.03 -8.60 22.01
N ALA A 15 -10.91 -9.90 22.34
CA ALA A 15 -10.21 -10.87 21.50
C ALA A 15 -10.88 -11.01 20.11
N GLY A 16 -12.22 -11.11 20.07
CA GLY A 16 -12.98 -11.17 18.82
C GLY A 16 -12.84 -9.90 17.99
N GLY A 17 -12.90 -8.72 18.62
CA GLY A 17 -12.72 -7.43 17.96
C GLY A 17 -11.33 -7.27 17.34
N PHE A 18 -10.28 -7.68 18.06
CA PHE A 18 -8.92 -7.70 17.54
C PHE A 18 -8.76 -8.69 16.39
N LEU A 19 -9.33 -9.89 16.50
CA LEU A 19 -9.27 -10.89 15.43
C LEU A 19 -9.95 -10.41 14.15
N ILE A 20 -11.15 -9.83 14.25
CA ILE A 20 -11.87 -9.29 13.09
C ILE A 20 -11.09 -8.13 12.46
N SER A 21 -10.57 -7.22 13.27
CA SER A 21 -9.77 -6.08 12.79
C SER A 21 -8.49 -6.56 12.09
N PHE A 22 -7.82 -7.56 12.65
CA PHE A 22 -6.63 -8.20 12.07
C PHE A 22 -6.94 -8.83 10.71
N LEU A 23 -8.00 -9.64 10.61
CA LEU A 23 -8.41 -10.26 9.35
C LEU A 23 -8.82 -9.23 8.30
N ARG A 24 -9.49 -8.14 8.70
CA ARG A 24 -9.80 -7.02 7.81
C ARG A 24 -8.54 -6.33 7.31
N ASN A 25 -7.55 -6.12 8.17
CA ASN A 25 -6.28 -5.49 7.79
C ASN A 25 -5.48 -6.36 6.81
N MET A 26 -5.44 -7.68 7.02
CA MET A 26 -4.80 -8.62 6.07
C MET A 26 -5.45 -8.57 4.69
N LYS A 27 -6.78 -8.42 4.62
CA LYS A 27 -7.52 -8.32 3.35
C LYS A 27 -7.41 -6.94 2.69
N SER A 28 -7.09 -5.89 3.45
CA SER A 28 -7.05 -4.50 2.98
C SER A 28 -5.90 -4.19 2.01
N GLY A 29 -5.13 -5.19 1.57
CA GLY A 29 -4.18 -5.00 0.48
C GLY A 29 -3.02 -4.06 0.81
N GLN A 30 -2.69 -3.88 2.10
CA GLN A 30 -1.53 -3.09 2.53
C GLN A 30 -0.18 -3.65 2.01
N TYR A 31 -0.22 -4.83 1.37
CA TYR A 31 0.88 -5.45 0.65
C TYR A 31 1.05 -4.94 -0.79
N ASP A 32 0.32 -3.92 -1.25
CA ASP A 32 0.51 -3.39 -2.62
C ASP A 32 1.89 -2.70 -2.79
N ASP A 33 2.51 -2.27 -1.69
CA ASP A 33 3.80 -1.59 -1.69
C ASP A 33 4.98 -2.54 -1.40
N MET A 34 4.98 -3.74 -2.02
CA MET A 34 6.16 -4.64 -1.98
C MET A 34 7.30 -4.17 -2.88
N TYR A 35 7.07 -3.13 -3.70
CA TYR A 35 8.06 -2.62 -4.63
C TYR A 35 8.62 -1.29 -4.13
N THR A 36 9.79 -1.37 -3.49
CA THR A 36 10.44 -0.27 -2.80
C THR A 36 10.66 0.94 -3.72
N PRO A 37 10.43 2.18 -3.24
CA PRO A 37 10.63 3.41 -4.02
C PRO A 37 12.01 3.52 -4.68
N SER A 38 13.04 3.02 -4.02
CA SER A 38 14.42 2.99 -4.53
C SER A 38 14.55 2.20 -5.84
N VAL A 39 13.80 1.10 -5.99
CA VAL A 39 13.83 0.28 -7.21
C VAL A 39 13.05 0.97 -8.34
N ARG A 40 11.89 1.56 -8.03
CA ARG A 40 11.08 2.32 -8.99
C ARG A 40 11.86 3.49 -9.61
N ILE A 41 12.57 4.25 -8.78
CA ILE A 41 13.33 5.43 -9.22
C ILE A 41 14.50 5.04 -10.14
N LEU A 42 15.15 3.88 -9.93
CA LEU A 42 16.25 3.42 -10.79
C LEU A 42 15.77 3.07 -12.21
N PHE A 43 14.57 2.52 -12.35
CA PHE A 43 14.03 2.10 -13.66
C PHE A 43 13.17 3.17 -14.35
N ASP A 44 12.55 4.08 -13.60
CA ASP A 44 11.77 5.20 -14.16
C ASP A 44 12.64 6.24 -14.89
N ASN A 45 13.93 6.35 -14.53
CA ASN A 45 14.86 7.26 -15.19
C ASN A 45 15.19 6.85 -16.63
N HIS A 46 15.05 5.57 -16.98
CA HIS A 46 15.41 5.09 -18.32
C HIS A 46 14.31 5.34 -19.37
N LYS A 47 13.03 5.42 -18.99
CA LYS A 47 11.91 5.63 -19.93
C LYS A 47 11.70 7.09 -20.36
N LYS A 48 12.18 8.06 -19.58
CA LYS A 48 11.95 9.49 -19.85
C LYS A 48 12.92 10.07 -20.87
N THR A 49 14.08 9.47 -21.09
CA THR A 49 15.04 9.91 -22.12
C THR A 49 14.55 9.62 -23.53
N ASP A 50 13.87 8.49 -23.74
CA ASP A 50 13.51 8.03 -25.08
C ASP A 50 12.29 8.78 -25.65
N ASN A 51 11.30 9.10 -24.81
CA ASN A 51 10.09 9.82 -25.26
C ASN A 51 10.27 11.35 -25.37
N LYS A 52 11.26 11.92 -24.69
CA LYS A 52 11.44 13.39 -24.68
C LYS A 52 12.24 13.89 -25.89
N GLN A 53 13.04 13.03 -26.52
CA GLN A 53 13.81 13.39 -27.71
C GLN A 53 12.94 13.45 -28.98
N GLU A 54 11.87 12.68 -29.06
CA GLU A 54 10.94 12.72 -30.21
C GLU A 54 10.02 13.97 -30.17
N ASP A 55 9.46 14.32 -29.01
CA ASP A 55 8.55 15.46 -28.86
C ASP A 55 9.26 16.84 -29.00
N VAL A 56 10.54 16.93 -28.58
CA VAL A 56 11.32 18.17 -28.74
C VAL A 56 11.74 18.38 -30.20
N THR A 57 12.08 17.32 -30.92
CA THR A 57 12.49 17.42 -32.33
C THR A 57 11.31 17.80 -33.23
N ILE A 58 10.13 17.21 -33.03
CA ILE A 58 8.95 17.50 -33.86
C ILE A 58 8.39 18.91 -33.58
N ARG A 59 8.46 19.42 -32.34
CA ARG A 59 8.02 20.78 -32.02
C ARG A 59 8.98 21.87 -32.50
N GLY A 60 10.27 21.57 -32.63
CA GLY A 60 11.27 22.51 -33.15
C GLY A 60 11.22 22.69 -34.67
N ILE A 61 10.77 21.68 -35.42
CA ILE A 61 10.65 21.73 -36.88
C ILE A 61 9.35 22.42 -37.33
N LYS A 62 8.33 22.44 -36.48
CA LYS A 62 7.00 22.99 -36.80
C LYS A 62 6.82 24.46 -36.38
N LYS A 63 7.88 25.12 -35.89
CA LYS A 63 7.85 26.51 -35.42
C LYS A 63 8.72 27.41 -36.28
#